data_AF-A0A850QV16-F1
#
_entry.id   AF-A0A850QV16-F1
#
_cell.length_a   1.000
_cell.length_b   1.000
_cell.length_c   1.000
_cell.angle_alpha   90.00
_cell.angle_beta   90.00
_cell.angle_gamma   90.00
#
_symmetry.space_group_name_H-M   'P 1'
#
loop_
_entity.id
_entity.type
_entity.pdbx_description
1 polymer ?
#
loop_
_entity_poly.entity_id
_entity_poly.type
_entity_poly.pdbx_seq_one_letter_code
_entity_poly.pdbx_strand_id
1 'polypeptide(L)'
;MQTRHLHFTLRRYWANDRINYCIRVLIAMIGVVFPCWYLNATSEVTPLILGIIAAALAETDDNLTGRLKALATTLICFLVASVSIEVLFDYPIFFALGLFSSTFGFIMLGAMGPRYASIAFASLLLAVYTMLGADSSVNLWYQPMLLLGGAFWYGLLSLTWHILWPNQPVQQNLAHVFSQLATYLDSKSQLFEPIADLQPQPLRLDAAHNNAKVVAALNGAKATLLHRARRGQPHTTGDRFLKIYFMAQDIHERVSSSHYRYQDLAATFQRSDVLFRFQRLLRAQAMACRDIA
;
A
#
# COMPACT_ATOMS: atom_id res chain seq x y z
N MET A 1 -31.75 11.96 4.16
CA MET A 1 -30.79 11.17 4.97
C MET A 1 -30.01 10.13 4.17
N GLN A 2 -30.59 9.46 3.16
CA GLN A 2 -29.90 8.45 2.32
C GLN A 2 -28.68 8.96 1.53
N THR A 3 -28.71 10.19 1.00
CA THR A 3 -27.60 10.74 0.21
C THR A 3 -26.33 11.00 1.03
N ARG A 4 -26.46 11.39 2.30
CA ARG A 4 -25.31 11.55 3.21
C ARG A 4 -24.62 10.23 3.52
N HIS A 5 -25.37 9.13 3.66
CA HIS A 5 -24.79 7.81 3.88
C HIS A 5 -23.95 7.36 2.69
N LEU A 6 -24.46 7.56 1.46
CA LEU A 6 -23.75 7.17 0.23
C LEU A 6 -22.43 7.92 0.05
N HIS A 7 -22.40 9.23 0.33
CA HIS A 7 -21.19 10.03 0.30
C HIS A 7 -20.16 9.60 1.35
N PHE A 8 -20.60 9.20 2.54
CA PHE A 8 -19.70 8.65 3.58
C PHE A 8 -19.10 7.31 3.14
N THR A 9 -19.90 6.41 2.55
CA THR A 9 -19.41 5.13 2.08
C THR A 9 -18.44 5.29 0.90
N LEU A 10 -18.74 6.19 -0.05
CA LEU A 10 -17.83 6.53 -1.14
C LEU A 10 -16.50 7.11 -0.63
N ARG A 11 -16.54 8.01 0.35
CA ARG A 11 -15.32 8.58 0.94
C ARG A 11 -14.49 7.52 1.65
N ARG A 12 -15.12 6.57 2.35
CA ARG A 12 -14.47 5.43 2.99
C ARG A 12 -13.85 4.46 1.99
N TYR A 13 -14.53 4.21 0.87
CA TYR A 13 -13.99 3.40 -0.22
C TYR A 13 -12.81 4.08 -0.91
N TRP A 14 -12.87 5.39 -1.07
CA TRP A 14 -11.81 6.20 -1.69
C TRP A 14 -10.58 6.40 -0.79
N ALA A 15 -10.76 6.25 0.53
CA ALA A 15 -9.69 6.18 1.52
C ALA A 15 -9.01 4.80 1.61
N ASN A 16 -9.56 3.76 0.94
CA ASN A 16 -8.99 2.42 0.95
C ASN A 16 -8.04 2.22 -0.24
N ASP A 17 -6.75 2.10 0.06
CA ASP A 17 -5.65 1.96 -0.91
C ASP A 17 -5.88 0.81 -1.89
N ARG A 18 -6.40 -0.31 -1.39
CA ARG A 18 -6.63 -1.51 -2.20
C ARG A 18 -7.68 -1.30 -3.27
N ILE A 19 -8.77 -0.61 -2.93
CA ILE A 19 -9.88 -0.40 -3.85
C ILE A 19 -9.47 0.55 -4.96
N ASN A 20 -8.76 1.62 -4.60
CA ASN A 20 -8.21 2.54 -5.58
C ASN A 20 -7.22 1.86 -6.52
N TYR A 21 -6.33 1.03 -5.98
CA TYR A 21 -5.42 0.19 -6.76
C TYR A 21 -6.20 -0.72 -7.73
N CYS A 22 -7.22 -1.43 -7.25
CA CYS A 22 -8.06 -2.31 -8.07
C CYS A 22 -8.78 -1.54 -9.20
N ILE A 23 -9.36 -0.37 -8.90
CA ILE A 23 -10.02 0.47 -9.90
C ILE A 23 -9.02 0.90 -10.97
N ARG A 24 -7.81 1.30 -10.56
CA ARG A 24 -6.77 1.73 -11.49
C ARG A 24 -6.33 0.59 -12.43
N VAL A 25 -6.10 -0.60 -11.88
CA VAL A 25 -5.78 -1.80 -12.69
C VAL A 25 -6.93 -2.16 -13.63
N LEU A 26 -8.18 -2.07 -13.17
CA LEU A 26 -9.36 -2.31 -14.00
C LEU A 26 -9.42 -1.34 -15.19
N ILE A 27 -9.20 -0.03 -14.95
CA ILE A 27 -9.18 0.97 -16.02
C ILE A 27 -8.04 0.68 -17.01
N ALA A 28 -6.86 0.29 -16.51
CA ALA A 28 -5.73 -0.06 -17.36
C ALA A 28 -6.04 -1.28 -18.26
N MET A 29 -6.69 -2.31 -17.70
CA MET A 29 -7.11 -3.50 -18.43
C MET A 29 -8.16 -3.17 -19.51
N ILE A 30 -9.21 -2.43 -19.14
CA ILE A 30 -10.24 -1.99 -20.09
C ILE A 30 -9.63 -1.15 -21.22
N GLY A 31 -8.67 -0.28 -20.88
CA GLY A 31 -7.96 0.58 -21.83
C GLY A 31 -7.14 -0.18 -22.87
N VAL A 32 -6.78 -1.44 -22.62
CA VAL A 32 -6.10 -2.31 -23.59
C VAL A 32 -7.08 -3.24 -24.29
N VAL A 33 -7.98 -3.88 -23.53
CA VAL A 33 -8.90 -4.88 -24.06
C VAL A 33 -9.87 -4.27 -25.08
N PHE A 34 -10.40 -3.07 -24.80
CA PHE A 34 -11.40 -2.45 -25.66
C PHE A 34 -10.82 -2.05 -27.04
N PRO A 35 -9.65 -1.38 -27.14
CA PRO A 35 -9.02 -1.12 -28.43
C PRO A 35 -8.61 -2.39 -29.19
N CYS A 36 -8.03 -3.38 -28.51
CA CYS A 36 -7.64 -4.62 -29.19
C CYS A 36 -8.86 -5.41 -29.70
N TRP A 37 -9.97 -5.39 -28.98
CA TRP A 37 -11.24 -5.95 -29.46
C TRP A 37 -11.75 -5.21 -30.69
N TYR A 38 -11.74 -3.87 -30.68
CA TYR A 38 -12.15 -3.05 -31.82
C TYR A 38 -11.27 -3.29 -33.07
N LEU A 39 -9.97 -3.53 -32.88
CA LEU A 39 -9.01 -3.80 -33.96
C LEU A 39 -8.93 -5.29 -34.36
N ASN A 40 -9.71 -6.18 -33.74
CA ASN A 40 -9.63 -7.64 -33.91
C ASN A 40 -8.23 -8.24 -33.62
N ALA A 41 -7.41 -7.58 -32.81
CA ALA A 41 -6.05 -8.00 -32.47
C ALA A 41 -6.03 -8.94 -31.24
N THR A 42 -6.65 -10.11 -31.35
CA THR A 42 -6.86 -11.03 -30.22
C THR A 42 -5.56 -11.67 -29.68
N SER A 43 -4.54 -11.83 -30.52
CA SER A 43 -3.23 -12.37 -30.12
C SER A 43 -2.41 -11.41 -29.27
N GLU A 44 -2.55 -10.09 -29.49
CA GLU A 44 -1.76 -9.06 -28.81
C GLU A 44 -2.27 -8.74 -27.40
N VAL A 45 -3.55 -9.06 -27.11
CA VAL A 45 -4.18 -8.78 -25.81
C VAL A 45 -3.42 -9.44 -24.67
N THR A 46 -3.01 -10.70 -24.84
CA THR A 46 -2.38 -11.49 -23.77
C THR A 46 -1.04 -10.87 -23.34
N PRO A 47 -0.06 -10.61 -24.25
CA PRO A 47 1.17 -9.91 -23.88
C PRO A 47 0.94 -8.54 -23.23
N LEU A 48 0.01 -7.73 -23.75
CA LEU A 48 -0.28 -6.40 -23.18
C LEU A 48 -0.81 -6.48 -21.74
N ILE A 49 -1.73 -7.42 -21.47
CA ILE A 49 -2.27 -7.66 -20.12
C ILE A 49 -1.17 -8.13 -19.17
N LEU A 50 -0.34 -9.10 -19.60
CA LEU A 50 0.77 -9.62 -18.78
C LEU A 50 1.77 -8.51 -18.44
N GLY A 51 2.02 -7.60 -19.39
CA GLY A 51 2.83 -6.39 -19.18
C GLY A 51 2.23 -5.44 -18.14
N ILE A 52 0.92 -5.20 -18.19
CA ILE A 52 0.22 -4.39 -17.18
C ILE A 52 0.34 -5.04 -15.79
N ILE A 53 0.10 -6.34 -15.68
CA ILE A 53 0.15 -7.06 -14.39
C ILE A 53 1.56 -6.96 -13.78
N ALA A 54 2.59 -7.21 -14.59
CA ALA A 54 3.98 -7.08 -14.15
C ALA A 54 4.29 -5.65 -13.67
N ALA A 55 3.90 -4.63 -14.43
CA ALA A 55 4.12 -3.24 -14.03
C ALA A 55 3.32 -2.82 -12.79
N ALA A 56 2.11 -3.35 -12.61
CA ALA A 56 1.29 -3.11 -11.43
C ALA A 56 1.91 -3.72 -10.16
N LEU A 57 2.52 -4.92 -10.27
CA LEU A 57 3.27 -5.55 -9.20
C LEU A 57 4.62 -4.86 -8.89
N ALA A 58 5.24 -4.26 -9.90
CA ALA A 58 6.48 -3.49 -9.75
C ALA A 58 6.26 -2.12 -9.09
N GLU A 59 5.01 -1.64 -9.05
CA GLU A 59 4.71 -0.29 -8.62
C GLU A 59 5.01 -0.08 -7.14
N THR A 60 5.73 0.99 -6.84
CA THR A 60 6.09 1.38 -5.49
C THR A 60 5.49 2.73 -5.13
N ASP A 61 5.15 2.89 -3.84
CA ASP A 61 4.62 4.13 -3.30
C ASP A 61 5.72 5.15 -3.05
N ASP A 62 6.20 5.72 -4.15
CA ASP A 62 7.15 6.82 -4.15
C ASP A 62 6.49 8.14 -4.53
N ASN A 63 7.21 9.23 -4.27
CA ASN A 63 6.88 10.55 -4.81
C ASN A 63 6.91 10.55 -6.33
N LEU A 64 6.23 11.51 -6.97
CA LEU A 64 6.22 11.68 -8.44
C LEU A 64 7.60 11.50 -9.11
N THR A 65 8.65 12.14 -8.59
CA THR A 65 10.00 12.02 -9.14
C THR A 65 10.62 10.64 -8.88
N GLY A 66 10.31 10.04 -7.73
CA GLY A 66 10.74 8.68 -7.39
C GLY A 66 10.02 7.64 -8.25
N ARG A 67 8.70 7.77 -8.44
CA ARG A 67 7.86 6.95 -9.31
C ARG A 67 8.28 7.02 -10.77
N LEU A 68 8.58 8.22 -11.30
CA LEU A 68 9.08 8.35 -12.66
C LEU A 68 10.42 7.60 -12.84
N LYS A 69 11.35 7.77 -11.89
CA LYS A 69 12.60 7.00 -11.89
C LYS A 69 12.33 5.50 -11.76
N ALA A 70 11.35 5.08 -10.94
CA ALA A 70 11.03 3.67 -10.69
C ALA A 70 10.50 3.02 -11.97
N LEU A 71 9.58 3.71 -12.63
CA LEU A 71 9.01 3.31 -13.90
C LEU A 71 10.08 3.22 -14.99
N ALA A 72 10.98 4.21 -15.10
CA ALA A 72 12.09 4.15 -16.04
C ALA A 72 13.01 2.94 -15.78
N THR A 73 13.39 2.70 -14.52
CA THR A 73 14.19 1.53 -14.13
C THR A 73 13.44 0.23 -14.45
N THR A 74 12.14 0.15 -14.15
CA THR A 74 11.30 -1.03 -14.42
C THR A 74 11.25 -1.33 -15.90
N LEU A 75 11.00 -0.34 -16.75
CA LEU A 75 10.96 -0.51 -18.20
C LEU A 75 12.32 -0.96 -18.75
N ILE A 76 13.43 -0.42 -18.25
CA ILE A 76 14.78 -0.87 -18.65
C ILE A 76 15.01 -2.32 -18.24
N CYS A 77 14.68 -2.70 -17.00
CA CYS A 77 14.81 -4.07 -16.53
C CYS A 77 13.92 -5.03 -17.33
N PHE A 78 12.71 -4.61 -17.65
CA PHE A 78 11.75 -5.38 -18.46
C PHE A 78 12.28 -5.59 -19.88
N LEU A 79 12.80 -4.55 -20.51
CA LEU A 79 13.43 -4.63 -21.83
C LEU A 79 14.61 -5.60 -21.83
N VAL A 80 15.51 -5.48 -20.86
CA VAL A 80 16.68 -6.37 -20.74
C VAL A 80 16.22 -7.81 -20.52
N ALA A 81 15.25 -8.04 -19.63
CA ALA A 81 14.73 -9.37 -19.35
C ALA A 81 14.06 -10.00 -20.59
N SER A 82 13.19 -9.26 -21.28
CA SER A 82 12.46 -9.77 -22.44
C SER A 82 13.35 -10.03 -23.65
N VAL A 83 14.26 -9.10 -23.97
CA VAL A 83 15.19 -9.26 -25.10
C VAL A 83 16.19 -10.37 -24.80
N SER A 84 16.67 -10.49 -23.57
CA SER A 84 17.58 -11.58 -23.19
C SER A 84 16.93 -12.95 -23.41
N ILE A 85 15.63 -13.09 -23.20
CA ILE A 85 14.93 -14.36 -23.38
C ILE A 85 14.75 -14.69 -24.84
N GLU A 86 14.27 -13.75 -25.67
CA GLU A 86 14.11 -14.02 -27.10
C GLU A 86 15.43 -14.33 -27.81
N VAL A 87 16.56 -13.71 -27.40
CA VAL A 87 17.88 -14.01 -27.97
C VAL A 87 18.40 -15.38 -27.55
N LEU A 88 18.21 -15.77 -26.29
CA LEU A 88 18.75 -17.03 -25.77
C LEU A 88 17.83 -18.23 -26.01
N PHE A 89 16.56 -18.03 -26.39
CA PHE A 89 15.56 -19.09 -26.47
C PHE A 89 15.99 -20.26 -27.38
N ASP A 90 16.62 -19.96 -28.51
CA ASP A 90 17.12 -20.97 -29.46
C ASP A 90 18.34 -21.76 -28.95
N TYR A 91 18.96 -21.33 -27.85
CA TYR A 91 20.20 -21.88 -27.31
C TYR A 91 20.02 -22.38 -25.87
N PRO A 92 19.53 -23.61 -25.64
CA PRO A 92 19.08 -24.08 -24.33
C PRO A 92 20.15 -24.03 -23.22
N ILE A 93 21.42 -24.26 -23.55
CA ILE A 93 22.53 -24.19 -22.59
C ILE A 93 22.83 -22.74 -22.19
N PHE A 94 22.89 -21.83 -23.16
CA PHE A 94 23.09 -20.41 -22.90
C PHE A 94 21.87 -19.80 -22.20
N PHE A 95 20.66 -20.23 -22.55
CA PHE A 95 19.43 -19.90 -21.86
C PHE A 95 19.48 -20.27 -20.37
N ALA A 96 19.85 -21.50 -20.03
CA ALA A 96 19.94 -21.93 -18.65
C ALA A 96 20.95 -21.08 -17.84
N LEU A 97 22.14 -20.82 -18.40
CA LEU A 97 23.16 -19.98 -17.76
C LEU A 97 22.72 -18.52 -17.63
N GLY A 98 22.11 -17.96 -18.67
CA GLY A 98 21.60 -16.58 -18.69
C GLY A 98 20.44 -16.38 -17.71
N LEU A 99 19.51 -17.35 -17.65
CA LEU A 99 18.41 -17.32 -16.70
C LEU A 99 18.92 -17.45 -15.25
N PHE A 100 19.88 -18.34 -14.99
CA PHE A 100 20.48 -18.47 -13.66
C PHE A 100 21.18 -17.17 -13.22
N SER A 101 22.02 -16.60 -14.09
CA SER A 101 22.75 -15.37 -13.80
C SER A 101 21.82 -14.17 -13.62
N SER A 102 20.81 -14.02 -14.48
CA SER A 102 19.84 -12.92 -14.39
C SER A 102 18.93 -13.05 -13.17
N THR A 103 18.48 -14.26 -12.83
CA THR A 103 17.70 -14.51 -11.60
C THR A 103 18.49 -14.13 -10.37
N PHE A 104 19.75 -14.57 -10.28
CA PHE A 104 20.64 -14.19 -9.19
C PHE A 104 20.86 -12.67 -9.13
N GLY A 105 21.11 -12.05 -10.29
CA GLY A 105 21.31 -10.60 -10.42
C GLY A 105 20.09 -9.79 -9.98
N PHE A 106 18.89 -10.15 -10.44
CA PHE A 106 17.64 -9.47 -10.05
C PHE A 106 17.35 -9.65 -8.55
N ILE A 107 17.51 -10.85 -8.00
CA ILE A 107 17.32 -11.08 -6.55
C ILE A 107 18.29 -10.21 -5.73
N MET A 108 19.57 -10.14 -6.15
CA MET A 108 20.56 -9.28 -5.50
C MET A 108 20.24 -7.79 -5.65
N LEU A 109 19.72 -7.36 -6.80
CA LEU A 109 19.22 -6.00 -7.01
C LEU A 109 18.09 -5.68 -6.01
N GLY A 110 17.26 -6.67 -5.68
CA GLY A 110 16.23 -6.58 -4.65
C GLY A 110 16.74 -6.34 -3.23
N ALA A 111 17.97 -6.74 -2.91
CA ALA A 111 18.55 -6.53 -1.59
C ALA A 111 18.88 -5.04 -1.29
N MET A 112 18.96 -4.18 -2.32
CA MET A 112 19.24 -2.75 -2.15
C MET A 112 18.07 -1.96 -1.55
N GLY A 113 16.87 -2.56 -1.50
CA GLY A 113 15.74 -1.99 -0.78
C GLY A 113 14.39 -2.50 -1.29
N PRO A 114 13.31 -2.26 -0.52
CA PRO A 114 11.97 -2.81 -0.83
C PRO A 114 11.48 -2.44 -2.23
N ARG A 115 11.79 -1.22 -2.68
CA ARG A 115 11.44 -0.75 -4.02
C ARG A 115 12.09 -1.58 -5.12
N TYR A 116 13.39 -1.83 -5.00
CA TYR A 116 14.13 -2.59 -6.00
C TYR A 116 13.74 -4.08 -5.98
N ALA A 117 13.34 -4.60 -4.82
CA ALA A 117 12.83 -5.96 -4.69
C ALA A 117 11.56 -6.18 -5.52
N SER A 118 10.59 -5.24 -5.45
CA SER A 118 9.37 -5.32 -6.28
C SER A 118 9.68 -5.26 -7.78
N ILE A 119 10.58 -4.36 -8.20
CA ILE A 119 10.99 -4.23 -9.60
C ILE A 119 11.68 -5.51 -10.09
N ALA A 120 12.59 -6.07 -9.28
CA ALA A 120 13.29 -7.30 -9.59
C ALA A 120 12.33 -8.49 -9.73
N PHE A 121 11.41 -8.66 -8.77
CA PHE A 121 10.40 -9.72 -8.82
C PHE A 121 9.52 -9.60 -10.08
N ALA A 122 9.05 -8.39 -10.39
CA ALA A 122 8.25 -8.15 -11.57
C ALA A 122 9.03 -8.36 -12.88
N SER A 123 10.33 -8.05 -12.90
CA SER A 123 11.19 -8.28 -14.07
C SER A 123 11.38 -9.77 -14.33
N LEU A 124 11.55 -10.56 -13.27
CA LEU A 124 11.62 -12.02 -13.36
C LEU A 124 10.30 -12.61 -13.83
N LEU A 125 9.18 -12.12 -13.31
CA LEU A 125 7.84 -12.53 -13.73
C LEU A 125 7.61 -12.22 -15.21
N LEU A 126 7.99 -11.02 -15.67
CA LEU A 126 7.92 -10.66 -17.08
C LEU A 126 8.81 -11.57 -17.94
N ALA A 127 9.98 -11.96 -17.44
CA ALA A 127 10.82 -12.93 -18.12
C ALA A 127 10.11 -14.28 -18.33
N VAL A 128 9.41 -14.79 -17.30
CA VAL A 128 8.59 -16.00 -17.46
C VAL A 128 7.46 -15.78 -18.48
N TYR A 129 6.84 -14.61 -18.48
CA TYR A 129 5.82 -14.24 -19.46
C TYR A 129 6.34 -14.18 -20.90
N THR A 130 7.56 -13.68 -21.09
CA THR A 130 8.20 -13.66 -22.41
C THR A 130 8.48 -15.08 -22.88
N MET A 131 8.95 -15.95 -21.98
CA MET A 131 9.19 -17.36 -22.29
C MET A 131 7.90 -18.09 -22.72
N LEU A 132 6.76 -17.82 -22.08
CA LEU A 132 5.49 -18.46 -22.43
C LEU A 132 4.95 -18.10 -23.82
N GLY A 133 5.32 -16.93 -24.35
CA GLY A 133 4.91 -16.51 -25.70
C GLY A 133 6.00 -16.63 -26.76
N ALA A 134 7.22 -17.02 -26.39
CA ALA A 134 8.38 -17.03 -27.29
C ALA A 134 8.17 -17.91 -28.53
N ASP A 135 7.48 -19.05 -28.38
CA ASP A 135 7.14 -19.96 -29.49
C ASP A 135 6.22 -19.32 -30.54
N SER A 136 5.48 -18.27 -30.17
CA SER A 136 4.54 -17.56 -31.04
C SER A 136 5.09 -16.23 -31.56
N SER A 137 6.35 -15.90 -31.27
CA SER A 137 6.96 -14.63 -31.65
C SER A 137 7.36 -14.62 -33.13
N VAL A 138 6.89 -13.64 -33.88
CA VAL A 138 7.22 -13.47 -35.31
C VAL A 138 8.57 -12.74 -35.47
N ASN A 139 8.97 -11.95 -34.47
CA ASN A 139 10.18 -11.11 -34.50
C ASN A 139 10.67 -10.82 -33.07
N LEU A 140 11.99 -10.68 -32.92
CA LEU A 140 12.76 -10.37 -31.68
C LEU A 140 12.37 -9.03 -30.98
N TRP A 141 11.46 -8.27 -31.56
CA TRP A 141 11.01 -7.01 -30.98
C TRP A 141 9.51 -6.99 -30.72
N TYR A 142 8.78 -7.91 -31.33
CA TYR A 142 7.33 -7.86 -31.35
C TYR A 142 6.75 -8.10 -29.96
N GLN A 143 7.10 -9.22 -29.34
CA GLN A 143 6.59 -9.58 -28.03
C GLN A 143 7.14 -8.70 -26.90
N PRO A 144 8.44 -8.35 -26.86
CA PRO A 144 8.97 -7.35 -25.93
C PRO A 144 8.22 -6.03 -26.00
N MET A 145 8.00 -5.49 -27.21
CA MET A 145 7.32 -4.19 -27.35
C MET A 145 5.88 -4.23 -26.88
N LEU A 146 5.15 -5.34 -27.06
CA LEU A 146 3.79 -5.47 -26.54
C LEU A 146 3.74 -5.52 -25.01
N LEU A 147 4.66 -6.27 -24.39
CA LEU A 147 4.80 -6.35 -22.92
C LEU A 147 5.21 -5.00 -22.32
N LEU A 148 6.21 -4.35 -22.92
CA LEU A 148 6.65 -3.00 -22.55
C LEU A 148 5.55 -1.97 -22.79
N GLY A 149 4.77 -2.10 -23.86
CA GLY A 149 3.62 -1.24 -24.15
C GLY A 149 2.56 -1.31 -23.05
N GLY A 150 2.23 -2.52 -22.60
CA GLY A 150 1.30 -2.72 -21.48
C GLY A 150 1.85 -2.14 -20.17
N ALA A 151 3.12 -2.41 -19.88
CA ALA A 151 3.80 -1.87 -18.71
C ALA A 151 3.86 -0.33 -18.71
N PHE A 152 4.18 0.26 -19.86
CA PHE A 152 4.23 1.70 -20.07
C PHE A 152 2.85 2.34 -19.93
N TRP A 153 1.82 1.73 -20.51
CA TRP A 153 0.44 2.20 -20.40
C TRP A 153 -0.04 2.27 -18.95
N TYR A 154 0.16 1.19 -18.19
CA TYR A 154 -0.16 1.18 -16.76
C TYR A 154 0.63 2.25 -16.01
N GLY A 155 1.91 2.37 -16.33
CA GLY A 155 2.79 3.37 -15.75
C GLY A 155 2.31 4.81 -15.97
N LEU A 156 1.94 5.16 -17.20
CA LEU A 156 1.36 6.45 -17.56
C LEU A 156 0.07 6.72 -16.78
N LEU A 157 -0.79 5.71 -16.70
CA LEU A 157 -2.05 5.78 -15.96
C LEU A 157 -1.81 5.98 -14.46
N SER A 158 -0.81 5.30 -13.88
CA SER A 158 -0.40 5.50 -12.50
C SER A 158 0.15 6.90 -12.22
N LEU A 159 0.95 7.46 -13.12
CA LEU A 159 1.46 8.83 -12.99
C LEU A 159 0.34 9.86 -13.08
N THR A 160 -0.54 9.74 -14.08
CA THR A 160 -1.69 10.65 -14.25
C THR A 160 -2.61 10.60 -13.03
N TRP A 161 -2.87 9.40 -12.49
CA TRP A 161 -3.64 9.23 -11.26
C TRP A 161 -3.01 9.97 -10.07
N HIS A 162 -1.70 9.86 -9.88
CA HIS A 162 -1.00 10.55 -8.80
C HIS A 162 -1.00 12.08 -8.97
N ILE A 163 -0.96 12.59 -10.20
CA ILE A 163 -1.03 14.03 -10.50
C ILE A 163 -2.44 14.57 -10.20
N LEU A 164 -3.49 13.83 -10.54
CA LEU A 164 -4.88 14.22 -10.29
C LEU A 164 -5.21 14.23 -8.79
N TRP A 165 -4.63 13.31 -8.01
CA TRP A 165 -4.92 13.17 -6.58
C TRP A 165 -3.67 13.18 -5.68
N PRO A 166 -2.96 14.32 -5.60
CA PRO A 166 -1.68 14.41 -4.90
C PRO A 166 -1.79 14.24 -3.38
N ASN A 167 -2.96 14.52 -2.80
CA ASN A 167 -3.22 14.47 -1.35
C ASN A 167 -3.61 13.09 -0.83
N GLN A 168 -3.89 12.14 -1.72
CA GLN A 168 -4.44 10.85 -1.36
C GLN A 168 -3.54 10.03 -0.44
N PRO A 169 -2.20 9.91 -0.67
CA PRO A 169 -1.33 9.14 0.22
C PRO A 169 -1.31 9.66 1.66
N VAL A 170 -1.43 10.98 1.86
CA VAL A 170 -1.47 11.58 3.20
C VAL A 170 -2.79 11.25 3.90
N GLN A 171 -3.91 11.32 3.17
CA GLN A 171 -5.23 10.98 3.71
C GLN A 171 -5.29 9.51 4.13
N GLN A 172 -4.77 8.62 3.30
CA GLN A 172 -4.72 7.18 3.54
C GLN A 172 -3.89 6.83 4.77
N ASN A 173 -2.69 7.41 4.89
CA ASN A 173 -1.85 7.21 6.08
C ASN A 173 -2.51 7.75 7.36
N LEU A 174 -3.16 8.91 7.31
CA LEU A 174 -3.90 9.44 8.47
C LEU A 174 -5.11 8.58 8.84
N ALA A 175 -5.89 8.14 7.85
CA ALA A 175 -7.01 7.22 8.07
C ALA A 175 -6.52 5.91 8.72
N HIS A 176 -5.38 5.38 8.25
CA HIS A 176 -4.75 4.21 8.84
C HIS A 176 -4.33 4.46 10.31
N VAL A 177 -3.75 5.63 10.63
CA VAL A 177 -3.43 6.02 12.02
C VAL A 177 -4.68 6.00 12.90
N PHE A 178 -5.77 6.65 12.47
CA PHE A 178 -7.01 6.68 13.26
C PHE A 178 -7.66 5.30 13.40
N SER A 179 -7.60 4.45 12.37
CA SER A 179 -8.06 3.06 12.43
C SER A 179 -7.27 2.23 13.44
N GLN A 180 -5.94 2.35 13.45
CA GLN A 180 -5.10 1.64 14.44
C GLN A 180 -5.32 2.22 15.84
N LEU A 181 -5.45 3.53 15.98
CA LEU A 181 -5.70 4.21 17.24
C LEU A 181 -7.05 3.78 17.84
N ALA A 182 -8.09 3.64 17.02
CA ALA A 182 -9.38 3.09 17.45
C ALA A 182 -9.24 1.67 17.98
N THR A 183 -8.50 0.81 17.28
CA THR A 183 -8.27 -0.57 17.70
C THR A 183 -7.48 -0.65 19.00
N TYR A 184 -6.49 0.23 19.16
CA TYR A 184 -5.74 0.36 20.40
C TYR A 184 -6.62 0.84 21.57
N LEU A 185 -7.44 1.89 21.38
CA LEU A 185 -8.40 2.38 22.37
C LEU A 185 -9.40 1.31 22.80
N ASP A 186 -9.94 0.54 21.85
CA ASP A 186 -10.85 -0.57 22.14
C ASP A 186 -10.15 -1.66 22.96
N SER A 187 -8.96 -2.09 22.56
CA SER A 187 -8.18 -3.08 23.33
C SER A 187 -7.84 -2.55 24.73
N LYS A 188 -7.53 -1.26 24.85
CA LYS A 188 -7.22 -0.63 26.13
C LYS A 188 -8.45 -0.49 27.03
N SER A 189 -9.64 -0.29 26.46
CA SER A 189 -10.88 -0.21 27.21
C SER A 189 -11.17 -1.50 28.00
N GLN A 190 -10.73 -2.66 27.50
CA GLN A 190 -10.92 -3.96 28.16
C GLN A 190 -10.13 -4.08 29.48
N LEU A 191 -9.03 -3.32 29.64
CA LEU A 191 -8.27 -3.26 30.89
C LEU A 191 -9.02 -2.55 32.03
N PHE A 192 -10.11 -1.84 31.72
CA PHE A 192 -10.96 -1.12 32.68
C PHE A 192 -12.30 -1.82 32.90
N GLU A 193 -12.40 -3.11 32.58
CA GLU A 193 -13.62 -3.87 32.85
C GLU A 193 -13.77 -4.13 34.36
N PRO A 194 -14.94 -3.86 34.97
CA PRO A 194 -15.12 -3.92 36.43
C PRO A 194 -15.36 -5.38 36.89
N ILE A 195 -14.37 -6.24 36.73
CA ILE A 195 -14.44 -7.67 37.11
C ILE A 195 -13.50 -7.93 38.29
N ALA A 196 -13.97 -8.72 39.27
CA ALA A 196 -13.21 -9.03 40.49
C ALA A 196 -11.92 -9.84 40.23
N ASP A 197 -11.92 -10.70 39.21
CA ASP A 197 -10.80 -11.58 38.84
C ASP A 197 -10.26 -11.20 37.45
N LEU A 198 -9.95 -9.91 37.27
CA LEU A 198 -9.35 -9.43 36.02
C LEU A 198 -7.95 -10.01 35.89
N GLN A 199 -7.72 -10.80 34.84
CA GLN A 199 -6.41 -11.28 34.42
C GLN A 199 -5.84 -10.32 33.37
N PRO A 200 -5.03 -9.30 33.76
CA PRO A 200 -4.66 -8.22 32.85
C PRO A 200 -3.56 -8.65 31.86
N GLN A 201 -2.83 -9.73 32.13
CA GLN A 201 -1.64 -10.09 31.36
C GLN A 201 -1.91 -10.28 29.86
N PRO A 202 -2.90 -11.09 29.42
CA PRO A 202 -3.25 -11.21 28.00
C PRO A 202 -3.70 -9.87 27.40
N LEU A 203 -4.56 -9.13 28.10
CA LEU A 203 -5.05 -7.82 27.65
C LEU A 203 -3.93 -6.78 27.50
N ARG A 204 -2.91 -6.82 28.37
CA ARG A 204 -1.73 -5.95 28.29
C ARG A 204 -0.86 -6.31 27.10
N LEU A 205 -0.71 -7.59 26.78
CA LEU A 205 0.02 -8.04 25.60
C LEU A 205 -0.69 -7.59 24.32
N ASP A 206 -2.01 -7.76 24.25
CA ASP A 206 -2.82 -7.30 23.12
C ASP A 206 -2.76 -5.77 22.96
N ALA A 207 -2.90 -5.03 24.05
CA ALA A 207 -2.78 -3.58 24.05
C ALA A 207 -1.37 -3.13 23.64
N ALA A 208 -0.31 -3.82 24.07
CA ALA A 208 1.06 -3.52 23.67
C ALA A 208 1.30 -3.81 22.18
N HIS A 209 0.77 -4.91 21.67
CA HIS A 209 0.84 -5.25 20.25
C HIS A 209 0.11 -4.21 19.38
N ASN A 210 -1.09 -3.78 19.79
CA ASN A 210 -1.83 -2.73 19.10
C ASN A 210 -1.15 -1.36 19.23
N ASN A 211 -0.52 -1.06 20.37
CA ASN A 211 0.29 0.15 20.52
C ASN A 211 1.45 0.18 19.51
N ALA A 212 2.15 -0.93 19.31
CA ALA A 212 3.21 -1.04 18.31
C ALA A 212 2.68 -0.77 16.88
N LYS A 213 1.47 -1.25 16.55
CA LYS A 213 0.81 -0.93 15.26
C LYS A 213 0.49 0.56 15.11
N VAL A 214 0.02 1.22 16.16
CA VAL A 214 -0.24 2.68 16.14
C VAL A 214 1.07 3.45 15.92
N VAL A 215 2.14 3.10 16.63
CA VAL A 215 3.46 3.72 16.45
C VAL A 215 3.99 3.52 15.02
N ALA A 216 3.85 2.32 14.46
CA ALA A 216 4.20 2.05 13.07
C ALA A 216 3.39 2.92 12.09
N ALA A 217 2.07 3.04 12.30
CA ALA A 217 1.21 3.89 11.49
C ALA A 217 1.57 5.38 11.60
N LEU A 218 1.86 5.88 12.81
CA LEU A 218 2.30 7.26 13.06
C LEU A 218 3.63 7.54 12.33
N ASN A 219 4.58 6.61 12.40
CA ASN A 219 5.86 6.73 11.68
C ASN A 219 5.65 6.77 10.16
N GLY A 220 4.75 5.93 9.63
CA GLY A 220 4.36 5.97 8.21
C GLY A 220 3.79 7.34 7.80
N ALA A 221 2.79 7.84 8.54
CA ALA A 221 2.20 9.16 8.29
C ALA A 221 3.22 10.30 8.40
N LYS A 222 4.10 10.26 9.40
CA LYS A 222 5.19 11.23 9.60
C LYS A 222 6.15 11.24 8.41
N ALA A 223 6.56 10.08 7.91
CA ALA A 223 7.45 9.98 6.76
C ALA A 223 6.83 10.64 5.52
N THR A 224 5.56 10.37 5.24
CA THR A 224 4.82 10.96 4.11
C THR A 224 4.70 12.49 4.26
N LEU A 225 4.36 12.98 5.45
CA LEU A 225 4.23 14.41 5.74
C LEU A 225 5.57 15.15 5.63
N LEU A 226 6.66 14.59 6.18
CA LEU A 226 8.00 15.17 6.11
C LEU A 226 8.51 15.22 4.66
N HIS A 227 8.29 14.16 3.89
CA HIS A 227 8.69 14.16 2.48
C HIS A 227 7.97 15.30 1.72
N ARG A 228 6.70 15.56 2.04
CA ARG A 228 5.95 16.66 1.45
C ARG A 228 6.47 18.03 1.92
N ALA A 229 6.77 18.19 3.20
CA ALA A 229 7.29 19.45 3.76
C ALA A 229 8.63 19.87 3.12
N ARG A 230 9.53 18.91 2.86
CA ARG A 230 10.83 19.16 2.20
C ARG A 230 10.72 19.72 0.78
N ARG A 231 9.55 19.59 0.12
CA ARG A 231 9.31 20.12 -1.23
C ARG A 231 8.95 21.62 -1.27
N GLY A 232 8.92 22.31 -0.12
CA GLY A 232 8.92 23.77 -0.06
C GLY A 232 7.66 24.45 -0.60
N GLN A 233 6.53 23.76 -0.71
CA GLN A 233 5.26 24.39 -1.09
C GLN A 233 4.44 24.72 0.17
N PRO A 234 4.33 26.00 0.59
CA PRO A 234 3.45 26.43 1.65
C PRO A 234 2.01 26.39 1.15
N HIS A 235 1.37 25.21 1.22
CA HIS A 235 -0.05 25.05 0.93
C HIS A 235 -0.85 25.06 2.22
N THR A 236 -1.88 25.90 2.30
CA THR A 236 -2.86 25.98 3.41
C THR A 236 -3.48 24.63 3.78
N THR A 237 -3.54 23.69 2.83
CA THR A 237 -4.03 22.32 3.03
C THR A 237 -3.02 21.41 3.74
N GLY A 238 -1.71 21.67 3.61
CA GLY A 238 -0.64 20.94 4.32
C GLY A 238 -0.74 21.12 5.83
N ASP A 239 -1.00 22.35 6.27
CA ASP A 239 -1.22 22.68 7.68
C ASP A 239 -2.39 21.93 8.29
N ARG A 240 -3.45 21.67 7.52
CA ARG A 240 -4.61 20.91 8.01
C ARG A 240 -4.25 19.47 8.32
N PHE A 241 -3.54 18.78 7.42
CA PHE A 241 -3.14 17.38 7.65
C PHE A 241 -2.12 17.25 8.78
N LEU A 242 -1.21 18.23 8.90
CA LEU A 242 -0.25 18.26 10.01
C LEU A 242 -0.95 18.48 11.36
N LYS A 243 -1.96 19.36 11.43
CA LYS A 243 -2.80 19.52 12.64
C LYS A 243 -3.53 18.24 13.02
N ILE A 244 -4.08 17.53 12.05
CA ILE A 244 -4.75 16.24 12.27
C ILE A 244 -3.75 15.19 12.77
N TYR A 245 -2.54 15.15 12.21
CA TYR A 245 -1.46 14.28 12.67
C TYR A 245 -1.10 14.55 14.14
N PHE A 246 -0.87 15.82 14.51
CA PHE A 246 -0.55 16.17 15.90
C PHE A 246 -1.70 15.83 16.85
N MET A 247 -2.95 16.03 16.44
CA MET A 247 -4.10 15.59 17.23
C MET A 247 -4.08 14.07 17.48
N ALA A 248 -3.78 13.26 16.47
CA ALA A 248 -3.65 11.81 16.65
C ALA A 248 -2.47 11.44 17.56
N GLN A 249 -1.33 12.14 17.44
CA GLN A 249 -0.18 11.95 18.31
C GLN A 249 -0.49 12.31 19.76
N ASP A 250 -1.13 13.45 20.02
CA ASP A 250 -1.53 13.88 21.36
C ASP A 250 -2.49 12.88 22.01
N ILE A 251 -3.45 12.34 21.24
CA ILE A 251 -4.33 11.28 21.72
C ILE A 251 -3.52 10.03 22.05
N HIS A 252 -2.60 9.61 21.17
CA HIS A 252 -1.75 8.44 21.40
C HIS A 252 -0.88 8.60 22.64
N GLU A 253 -0.24 9.75 22.85
CA GLU A 253 0.60 10.03 24.02
C GLU A 253 -0.22 9.98 25.32
N ARG A 254 -1.39 10.63 25.35
CA ARG A 254 -2.29 10.61 26.51
C ARG A 254 -2.79 9.20 26.80
N VAL A 255 -3.23 8.48 25.78
CA VAL A 255 -3.73 7.12 25.95
C VAL A 255 -2.59 6.21 26.38
N SER A 256 -1.41 6.29 25.78
CA SER A 256 -0.26 5.43 26.13
C SER A 256 0.25 5.68 27.55
N SER A 257 0.02 6.87 28.11
CA SER A 257 0.37 7.16 29.50
C SER A 257 -0.43 6.26 30.46
N SER A 258 0.25 5.34 31.15
CA SER A 258 -0.34 4.47 32.16
C SER A 258 0.72 4.03 33.15
N HIS A 259 0.62 4.54 34.38
CA HIS A 259 1.60 4.28 35.44
C HIS A 259 1.07 3.38 36.56
N TYR A 260 -0.19 2.92 36.51
CA TYR A 260 -0.82 2.12 37.57
C TYR A 260 -1.10 0.68 37.14
N ARG A 261 -1.10 -0.23 38.13
CA ARG A 261 -1.45 -1.64 37.95
C ARG A 261 -2.96 -1.78 37.83
N TYR A 262 -3.43 -2.35 36.72
CA TYR A 262 -4.87 -2.51 36.43
C TYR A 262 -5.59 -3.42 37.43
N GLN A 263 -4.89 -4.39 38.05
CA GLN A 263 -5.42 -5.22 39.13
C GLN A 263 -5.80 -4.39 40.37
N ASP A 264 -4.91 -3.50 40.79
CA ASP A 264 -5.12 -2.66 41.97
C ASP A 264 -6.28 -1.68 41.72
N LEU A 265 -6.39 -1.15 40.50
CA LEU A 265 -7.52 -0.33 40.06
C LEU A 265 -8.84 -1.11 40.10
N ALA A 266 -8.87 -2.33 39.54
CA ALA A 266 -10.05 -3.20 39.54
C ALA A 266 -10.51 -3.54 40.96
N ALA A 267 -9.58 -3.87 41.86
CA ALA A 267 -9.89 -4.18 43.26
C ALA A 267 -10.40 -2.95 44.03
N THR A 268 -9.76 -1.78 43.86
CA THR A 268 -10.11 -0.56 44.60
C THR A 268 -11.46 0.01 44.18
N PHE A 269 -11.74 0.01 42.87
CA PHE A 269 -12.94 0.61 42.30
C PHE A 269 -14.01 -0.43 41.94
N GLN A 270 -13.93 -1.66 42.47
CA GLN A 270 -14.88 -2.74 42.16
C GLN A 270 -16.34 -2.35 42.43
N ARG A 271 -16.59 -1.55 43.47
CA ARG A 271 -17.94 -1.08 43.86
C ARG A 271 -18.29 0.31 43.31
N SER A 272 -17.53 0.81 42.34
CA SER A 272 -17.69 2.15 41.79
C SER A 272 -17.82 2.10 40.27
N ASP A 273 -18.67 2.97 39.72
CA ASP A 273 -18.90 3.08 38.28
C ASP A 273 -17.71 3.69 37.52
N VAL A 274 -16.65 4.13 38.22
CA VAL A 274 -15.52 4.86 37.63
C VAL A 274 -14.85 4.04 36.50
N LEU A 275 -14.57 2.75 36.74
CA LEU A 275 -13.96 1.87 35.73
C LEU A 275 -14.85 1.67 34.50
N PHE A 276 -16.15 1.43 34.75
CA PHE A 276 -17.15 1.32 33.69
C PHE A 276 -17.22 2.60 32.83
N ARG A 277 -17.15 3.78 33.47
CA ARG A 277 -17.14 5.07 32.76
C ARG A 277 -15.88 5.25 31.92
N PHE A 278 -14.70 4.86 32.43
CA PHE A 278 -13.47 4.89 31.65
C PHE A 278 -13.52 3.97 30.44
N GLN A 279 -13.98 2.73 30.64
CA GLN A 279 -14.19 1.77 29.55
C GLN A 279 -15.11 2.36 28.48
N ARG A 280 -16.25 2.92 28.87
CA ARG A 280 -17.21 3.52 27.93
C ARG A 280 -16.67 4.76 27.23
N LEU A 281 -15.92 5.61 27.92
CA LEU A 281 -15.27 6.79 27.33
C LEU A 281 -14.24 6.38 26.26
N LEU A 282 -13.39 5.39 26.56
CA LEU A 282 -12.40 4.89 25.61
C LEU A 282 -13.05 4.26 24.38
N ARG A 283 -14.12 3.46 24.56
CA ARG A 283 -14.91 2.92 23.44
C ARG A 283 -15.58 4.02 22.62
N ALA A 284 -16.10 5.07 23.25
CA ALA A 284 -16.66 6.22 22.53
C ALA A 284 -15.60 6.95 21.70
N GLN A 285 -14.40 7.15 22.25
CA GLN A 285 -13.27 7.72 21.51
C GLN A 285 -12.80 6.80 20.38
N ALA A 286 -12.80 5.48 20.59
CA ALA A 286 -12.48 4.50 19.55
C ALA A 286 -13.46 4.58 18.37
N MET A 287 -14.77 4.67 18.64
CA MET A 287 -15.80 4.87 17.62
C MET A 287 -15.58 6.18 16.86
N ALA A 288 -15.34 7.29 17.57
CA ALA A 288 -15.05 8.58 16.93
C ALA A 288 -13.80 8.52 16.03
N CYS A 289 -12.75 7.80 16.44
CA CYS A 289 -11.57 7.57 15.60
C CYS A 289 -11.92 6.75 14.35
N ARG A 290 -12.79 5.73 14.45
CA ARG A 290 -13.26 4.96 13.29
C ARG A 290 -14.09 5.79 12.31
N ASP A 291 -14.84 6.77 12.80
CA ASP A 291 -15.65 7.65 11.95
C ASP A 291 -14.80 8.69 11.19
N ILE A 292 -13.62 9.03 11.73
CA ILE A 292 -12.64 9.90 11.08
C ILE A 292 -11.85 9.15 10.00
N ALA A 293 -11.58 7.86 10.22
CA ALA A 293 -10.85 6.97 9.32
C ALA A 293 -11.64 6.63 8.04
#